data_AF-A0A6N8VWH9-F1
#
_entry.id   AF-A0A6N8VWH9-F1
#
_cell.length_a   1.000
_cell.length_b   1.000
_cell.length_c   1.000
_cell.angle_alpha   90.00
_cell.angle_beta   90.00
_cell.angle_gamma   90.00
#
_symmetry.space_group_name_H-M   'P 1'
#
loop_
_entity.id
_entity.type
_entity.pdbx_description
1 polymer ?
#
loop_
_entity_poly.entity_id
_entity_poly.type
_entity_poly.pdbx_seq_one_letter_code
_entity_poly.pdbx_strand_id
1 'polypeptide(L)'
;NDKVTNDAAADIRGIAKHRGRNEEWAEQAVRESVSVTGDEAVALNVVDLVAADLHDLIAQIDGRSILLEPDGERITLEIADAPIVETNYNFAESVLDVIADPNIAFLFTSIGSLLLLIEAFSPGLVGPGVFGVIMLIFGFFALGPLDTNPAGIALLVLAIILLVAEVFVAGFGFLGIGGIIALVLGGLLLIGDASVDAEKVSIWALVVGAGLVGVVVFGLGTLIAVDRRKPKWSFQASHGIVGKAGHAHSALSPGGTVMVDAELWSARAAAGVEIAEGTSINVIGMEGLTAIVESSESEEELDE
;
A
#
# COMPACT_ATOMS: atom_id res chain seq x y z
N ASN A 1 10.40 -20.41 -27.01
CA ASN A 1 9.10 -19.83 -27.41
C ASN A 1 8.28 -20.76 -28.28
N ASP A 2 8.91 -21.65 -29.06
CA ASP A 2 8.23 -22.47 -30.07
C ASP A 2 7.04 -23.30 -29.55
N LYS A 3 7.12 -23.82 -28.31
CA LYS A 3 6.01 -24.59 -27.73
C LYS A 3 4.74 -23.74 -27.54
N VAL A 4 4.89 -22.51 -27.05
CA VAL A 4 3.75 -21.60 -26.80
C VAL A 4 3.16 -21.13 -28.14
N THR A 5 4.01 -20.77 -29.09
CA THR A 5 3.57 -20.38 -30.45
C THR A 5 2.88 -21.53 -31.18
N ASN A 6 3.38 -22.76 -31.06
CA ASN A 6 2.76 -23.93 -31.68
C ASN A 6 1.39 -24.24 -31.08
N ASP A 7 1.23 -24.06 -29.77
CA ASP A 7 -0.04 -24.27 -29.06
C ASP A 7 -1.09 -23.23 -29.52
N ALA A 8 -0.72 -21.95 -29.50
CA ALA A 8 -1.59 -20.86 -29.97
C ALA A 8 -1.95 -20.98 -31.46
N ALA A 9 -1.00 -21.38 -32.31
CA ALA A 9 -1.24 -21.62 -33.73
C ALA A 9 -2.21 -22.80 -33.97
N ALA A 10 -2.09 -23.87 -33.18
CA ALA A 10 -3.02 -25.00 -33.26
C ALA A 10 -4.43 -24.60 -32.80
N ASP A 11 -4.54 -23.79 -31.75
CA ASP A 11 -5.82 -23.34 -31.20
C ASP A 11 -6.58 -22.43 -32.17
N ILE A 12 -5.94 -21.37 -32.68
CA ILE A 12 -6.58 -20.45 -33.64
C ILE A 12 -7.00 -21.17 -34.93
N ARG A 13 -6.21 -22.16 -35.36
CA ARG A 13 -6.54 -23.00 -36.50
C ARG A 13 -7.77 -23.87 -36.22
N GLY A 14 -7.88 -24.43 -35.02
CA GLY A 14 -9.07 -25.15 -34.56
C GLY A 14 -10.32 -24.27 -34.62
N ILE A 15 -10.25 -23.05 -34.10
CA ILE A 15 -11.34 -22.06 -34.15
C ILE A 15 -11.72 -21.73 -35.60
N ALA A 16 -10.74 -21.43 -36.45
CA ALA A 16 -10.96 -21.11 -37.86
C ALA A 16 -11.66 -22.27 -38.58
N LYS A 17 -11.20 -23.51 -38.36
CA LYS A 17 -11.81 -24.71 -38.92
C LYS A 17 -13.26 -24.90 -38.48
N HIS A 18 -13.54 -24.75 -37.18
CA HIS A 18 -14.90 -24.87 -36.65
C HIS A 18 -15.85 -23.84 -37.25
N ARG A 19 -15.36 -22.63 -37.51
CA ARG A 19 -16.12 -21.53 -38.11
C ARG A 19 -16.09 -21.49 -39.64
N GLY A 20 -15.44 -22.45 -40.31
CA GLY A 20 -15.31 -22.49 -41.77
C GLY A 20 -14.50 -21.33 -42.37
N ARG A 21 -13.52 -20.82 -41.62
CA ARG A 21 -12.62 -19.72 -42.00
C ARG A 21 -11.27 -20.22 -42.50
N ASN A 22 -10.49 -19.29 -43.05
CA ASN A 22 -9.16 -19.57 -43.56
C ASN A 22 -8.17 -19.97 -42.45
N GLU A 23 -8.00 -21.28 -42.30
CA GLU A 23 -7.07 -21.93 -41.36
C GLU A 23 -5.61 -21.50 -41.57
N GLU A 24 -5.18 -21.40 -42.83
CA GLU A 24 -3.79 -21.12 -43.18
C GLU A 24 -3.40 -19.69 -42.81
N TRP A 25 -4.25 -18.73 -43.15
CA TRP A 25 -4.05 -17.34 -42.75
C TRP A 25 -4.08 -17.20 -41.22
N ALA A 26 -5.01 -17.88 -40.54
CA ALA A 26 -5.12 -17.82 -39.08
C ALA A 26 -3.83 -18.33 -38.39
N GLU A 27 -3.24 -19.41 -38.89
CA GLU A 27 -1.94 -19.90 -38.40
C GLU A 27 -0.79 -18.93 -38.71
N GLN A 28 -0.74 -18.38 -39.93
CA GLN A 28 0.27 -17.38 -40.30
C GLN A 28 0.17 -16.11 -39.45
N ALA A 29 -1.03 -15.67 -39.09
CA ALA A 29 -1.23 -14.51 -38.22
C ALA A 29 -0.52 -14.67 -36.87
N VAL A 30 -0.50 -15.89 -36.32
CA VAL A 30 0.20 -16.19 -35.06
C VAL A 30 1.71 -16.37 -35.27
N ARG A 31 2.12 -17.10 -36.31
CA ARG A 31 3.53 -17.47 -36.53
C ARG A 31 4.37 -16.33 -37.09
N GLU A 32 3.78 -15.57 -38.01
CA GLU A 32 4.45 -14.58 -38.85
C GLU A 32 3.97 -13.15 -38.57
N SER A 33 2.97 -12.98 -37.70
CA SER A 33 2.39 -11.66 -37.37
C SER A 33 1.88 -10.92 -38.61
N VAL A 34 1.33 -11.65 -39.58
CA VAL A 34 0.72 -11.05 -40.78
C VAL A 34 -0.57 -10.33 -40.41
N SER A 35 -0.83 -9.21 -41.09
CA SER A 35 -2.06 -8.44 -40.97
C SER A 35 -2.64 -8.15 -42.37
N VAL A 36 -3.96 -8.01 -42.44
CA VAL A 36 -4.70 -7.77 -43.69
C VAL A 36 -5.72 -6.66 -43.46
N THR A 37 -6.03 -5.93 -44.52
CA THR A 37 -7.10 -4.92 -44.52
C THR A 37 -8.48 -5.59 -44.52
N GLY A 38 -9.54 -4.82 -44.24
CA GLY A 38 -10.91 -5.36 -44.20
C GLY A 38 -11.34 -6.03 -45.51
N ASP A 39 -11.03 -5.42 -46.66
CA ASP A 39 -11.37 -5.97 -47.98
C ASP A 39 -10.59 -7.27 -48.28
N GLU A 40 -9.31 -7.30 -47.90
CA GLU A 40 -8.47 -8.51 -48.02
C GLU A 40 -8.96 -9.62 -47.09
N ALA A 41 -9.41 -9.28 -45.88
CA ALA A 41 -9.95 -10.23 -44.92
C ALA A 41 -11.24 -10.90 -45.46
N VAL A 42 -12.09 -10.18 -46.18
CA VAL A 42 -13.25 -10.75 -46.88
C VAL A 42 -12.79 -11.66 -48.02
N ALA A 43 -11.86 -11.20 -48.85
CA ALA A 43 -11.34 -11.98 -49.98
C ALA A 43 -10.65 -13.28 -49.54
N LEU A 44 -9.99 -13.27 -48.37
CA LEU A 44 -9.33 -14.41 -47.75
C LEU A 44 -10.28 -15.27 -46.91
N ASN A 45 -11.56 -14.93 -46.78
CA ASN A 45 -12.54 -15.62 -45.92
C ASN A 45 -12.08 -15.72 -44.44
N VAL A 46 -11.56 -14.60 -43.93
CA VAL A 46 -11.26 -14.40 -42.51
C VAL A 46 -12.49 -13.81 -41.79
N VAL A 47 -13.21 -12.91 -42.46
CA VAL A 47 -14.46 -12.30 -42.01
C VAL A 47 -15.56 -12.44 -43.08
N ASP A 48 -16.82 -12.18 -42.74
CA ASP A 48 -17.94 -12.32 -43.68
C ASP A 48 -18.12 -11.14 -44.64
N LEU A 49 -17.93 -9.92 -44.14
CA LEU A 49 -18.18 -8.68 -44.85
C LEU A 49 -17.52 -7.51 -44.13
N VAL A 50 -17.54 -6.35 -44.79
CA VAL A 50 -17.19 -5.06 -44.22
C VAL A 50 -18.38 -4.13 -44.40
N ALA A 51 -18.73 -3.39 -43.35
CA ALA A 51 -19.78 -2.39 -43.36
C ALA A 51 -19.23 -1.04 -42.88
N ALA A 52 -19.76 0.06 -43.42
CA ALA A 52 -19.30 1.42 -43.08
C ALA A 52 -19.81 1.90 -41.72
N ASP A 53 -21.02 1.47 -41.34
CA ASP A 53 -21.68 1.80 -40.08
C ASP A 53 -22.71 0.73 -39.69
N LEU A 54 -23.38 0.91 -38.55
CA LEU A 54 -24.38 -0.03 -38.05
C LEU A 54 -25.59 -0.17 -38.99
N HIS A 55 -25.99 0.91 -39.67
CA HIS A 55 -27.15 0.86 -40.57
C HIS A 55 -26.83 0.07 -41.84
N ASP A 56 -25.65 0.30 -42.43
CA ASP A 56 -25.12 -0.48 -43.54
C ASP A 56 -24.95 -1.96 -43.15
N LEU A 57 -24.44 -2.24 -41.95
CA LEU A 57 -24.31 -3.61 -41.44
C LEU A 57 -25.68 -4.32 -41.38
N ILE A 58 -26.70 -3.70 -40.78
CA ILE A 58 -28.05 -4.26 -40.67
C ILE A 58 -28.62 -4.54 -42.07
N ALA A 59 -28.49 -3.59 -43.00
CA ALA A 59 -28.96 -3.75 -44.37
C ALA A 59 -28.26 -4.90 -45.12
N GLN A 60 -26.97 -5.15 -44.85
CA GLN A 60 -26.21 -6.21 -45.49
C GLN A 60 -26.45 -7.62 -44.91
N ILE A 61 -26.81 -7.72 -43.62
CA ILE A 61 -27.01 -9.01 -42.94
C ILE A 61 -28.47 -9.44 -42.83
N ASP A 62 -29.42 -8.51 -42.99
CA ASP A 62 -30.83 -8.84 -43.08
C ASP A 62 -31.09 -9.85 -44.23
N GLY A 63 -31.87 -10.89 -43.93
CA GLY A 63 -32.14 -12.00 -44.85
C GLY A 63 -31.01 -13.02 -45.01
N ARG A 64 -29.85 -12.85 -44.37
CA ARG A 64 -28.79 -13.87 -44.38
C ARG A 64 -29.11 -15.04 -43.45
N SER A 65 -28.76 -16.25 -43.87
CA SER A 65 -28.83 -17.44 -43.03
C SER A 65 -27.53 -17.63 -42.26
N ILE A 66 -27.62 -17.73 -40.93
CA ILE A 66 -26.51 -18.00 -40.02
C ILE A 66 -26.69 -19.34 -39.32
N LEU A 67 -25.58 -19.93 -38.88
CA LEU A 67 -25.56 -21.14 -38.05
C LEU A 67 -25.43 -20.73 -36.59
N LEU A 68 -26.40 -21.08 -35.75
CA LEU A 68 -26.30 -20.88 -34.31
C LEU A 68 -25.53 -22.02 -33.65
N GLU A 69 -24.49 -21.67 -32.90
CA GLU A 69 -23.80 -22.61 -32.02
C GLU A 69 -24.46 -22.61 -30.63
N PRO A 70 -24.56 -23.76 -29.94
CA PRO A 70 -23.96 -25.06 -30.27
C PRO A 70 -24.84 -26.00 -31.13
N ASP A 71 -26.13 -25.71 -31.33
CA ASP A 71 -27.11 -26.68 -31.85
C ASP A 71 -27.06 -26.87 -33.38
N GLY A 72 -26.34 -26.00 -34.10
CA GLY A 72 -26.19 -26.08 -35.56
C GLY A 72 -27.46 -25.73 -36.32
N GLU A 73 -28.41 -25.04 -35.67
CA GLU A 73 -29.63 -24.58 -36.31
C GLU A 73 -29.33 -23.45 -37.30
N ARG A 74 -29.90 -23.55 -38.51
CA ARG A 74 -29.82 -22.47 -39.50
C ARG A 74 -31.01 -21.55 -39.32
N ILE A 75 -30.74 -20.31 -38.94
CA ILE A 75 -31.75 -19.26 -38.80
C ILE A 75 -31.49 -18.17 -39.84
N THR A 76 -32.55 -17.65 -40.45
CA THR A 76 -32.48 -16.46 -41.30
C THR A 76 -32.67 -15.23 -40.43
N LEU A 77 -31.76 -14.27 -40.54
CA LEU A 77 -31.84 -13.00 -39.83
C LEU A 77 -32.98 -12.15 -40.41
N GLU A 78 -33.93 -11.76 -39.57
CA GLU A 78 -35.01 -10.82 -39.90
C GLU A 78 -34.89 -9.64 -38.93
N ILE A 79 -34.03 -8.69 -39.27
CA ILE A 79 -33.61 -7.62 -38.35
C ILE A 79 -33.72 -6.20 -38.94
N ALA A 80 -34.24 -6.04 -40.17
CA ALA A 80 -34.42 -4.74 -40.82
C ALA A 80 -35.16 -3.71 -39.95
N ASP A 81 -36.20 -4.14 -39.23
CA ASP A 81 -37.02 -3.30 -38.34
C ASP A 81 -36.75 -3.57 -36.84
N ALA A 82 -35.66 -4.27 -36.51
CA ALA A 82 -35.35 -4.60 -35.13
C ALA A 82 -34.98 -3.34 -34.32
N PRO A 83 -35.51 -3.16 -33.09
CA PRO A 83 -35.12 -2.04 -32.26
C PRO A 83 -33.66 -2.18 -31.82
N ILE A 84 -32.87 -1.14 -32.06
CA ILE A 84 -31.49 -1.07 -31.57
C ILE A 84 -31.54 -0.73 -30.08
N VAL A 85 -31.05 -1.65 -29.24
CA VAL A 85 -30.92 -1.45 -27.79
C VAL A 85 -29.44 -1.32 -27.46
N GLU A 86 -29.01 -0.10 -27.14
CA GLU A 86 -27.66 0.14 -26.63
C GLU A 86 -27.57 -0.34 -25.18
N THR A 87 -26.66 -1.28 -24.93
CA THR A 87 -26.39 -1.75 -23.57
C THR A 87 -25.18 -0.99 -23.05
N ASN A 88 -25.43 0.01 -22.21
CA ASN A 88 -24.38 0.71 -21.48
C ASN A 88 -24.02 -0.07 -20.23
N TYR A 89 -22.78 0.09 -19.76
CA TYR A 89 -22.36 -0.44 -18.47
C TYR A 89 -23.29 0.04 -17.36
N ASN A 90 -23.73 -0.88 -16.51
CA ASN A 90 -24.37 -0.51 -15.24
C ASN A 90 -23.33 0.03 -14.25
N PHE A 91 -23.76 0.62 -13.13
CA PHE A 91 -22.83 1.22 -12.16
C PHE A 91 -21.75 0.23 -11.68
N ALA A 92 -22.11 -1.02 -11.42
CA ALA A 92 -21.14 -2.02 -10.98
C ALA A 92 -20.15 -2.36 -12.12
N GLU A 93 -20.63 -2.54 -13.34
CA GLU A 93 -19.78 -2.77 -14.52
C GLU A 93 -18.87 -1.59 -14.81
N SER A 94 -19.34 -0.34 -14.68
CA SER A 94 -18.49 0.85 -14.82
C SER A 94 -17.40 0.90 -13.76
N VAL A 95 -17.72 0.53 -12.52
CA VAL A 95 -16.73 0.42 -11.44
C VAL A 95 -15.74 -0.71 -11.74
N LEU A 96 -16.21 -1.86 -12.22
CA LEU A 96 -15.34 -2.97 -12.59
C LEU A 96 -14.42 -2.63 -13.77
N ASP A 97 -14.94 -1.94 -14.80
CA ASP A 97 -14.18 -1.49 -15.98
C ASP A 97 -13.05 -0.54 -15.57
N VAL A 98 -13.35 0.43 -14.69
CA VAL A 98 -12.34 1.33 -14.11
C VAL A 98 -11.35 0.56 -13.24
N ILE A 99 -11.80 -0.40 -12.45
CA ILE A 99 -10.92 -1.16 -11.55
C ILE A 99 -10.06 -2.17 -12.33
N ALA A 100 -10.50 -2.63 -13.51
CA ALA A 100 -9.76 -3.52 -14.41
C ALA A 100 -8.58 -2.83 -15.13
N ASP A 101 -8.13 -1.67 -14.63
CA ASP A 101 -6.89 -1.03 -15.03
C ASP A 101 -5.74 -1.46 -14.07
N PRO A 102 -4.65 -2.06 -14.57
CA PRO A 102 -3.46 -2.43 -13.79
C PRO A 102 -2.87 -1.29 -12.94
N ASN A 103 -2.94 -0.05 -13.43
CA ASN A 103 -2.50 1.15 -12.69
C ASN A 103 -3.38 1.40 -11.47
N ILE A 104 -4.69 1.29 -11.63
CA ILE A 104 -5.66 1.50 -10.54
C ILE A 104 -5.50 0.40 -9.50
N ALA A 105 -5.35 -0.85 -9.93
CA ALA A 105 -5.02 -1.98 -9.06
C ALA A 105 -3.75 -1.74 -8.24
N PHE A 106 -2.67 -1.28 -8.90
CA PHE A 106 -1.40 -0.98 -8.25
C PHE A 106 -1.50 0.20 -7.27
N LEU A 107 -2.22 1.27 -7.64
CA LEU A 107 -2.40 2.44 -6.79
C LEU A 107 -3.24 2.11 -5.55
N PHE A 108 -4.32 1.33 -5.69
CA PHE A 108 -5.09 0.83 -4.54
C PHE A 108 -4.24 -0.05 -3.63
N THR A 109 -3.40 -0.92 -4.20
CA THR A 109 -2.46 -1.73 -3.40
C THR A 109 -1.45 -0.86 -2.65
N SER A 110 -0.89 0.16 -3.33
CA SER A 110 0.07 1.11 -2.74
C SER A 110 -0.56 1.94 -1.62
N ILE A 111 -1.73 2.55 -1.88
CA ILE A 111 -2.47 3.36 -0.90
C ILE A 111 -2.94 2.50 0.27
N GLY A 112 -3.44 1.30 0.00
CA GLY A 112 -3.84 0.34 1.02
C GLY A 112 -2.67 -0.04 1.93
N SER A 113 -1.51 -0.33 1.36
CA SER A 113 -0.28 -0.60 2.12
C SER A 113 0.15 0.59 2.99
N LEU A 114 0.00 1.80 2.46
CA LEU A 114 0.33 3.05 3.14
C LEU A 114 -0.58 3.31 4.34
N LEU A 115 -1.89 3.11 4.18
CA LEU A 115 -2.86 3.30 5.26
C LEU A 115 -2.67 2.28 6.38
N LEU A 116 -2.33 1.03 6.06
CA LEU A 116 -1.92 0.04 7.06
C LEU A 116 -0.66 0.45 7.80
N LEU A 117 0.33 1.00 7.08
CA LEU A 117 1.55 1.50 7.68
C LEU A 117 1.27 2.65 8.65
N ILE A 118 0.42 3.60 8.27
CA ILE A 118 0.02 4.73 9.13
C ILE A 118 -0.66 4.23 10.41
N GLU A 119 -1.60 3.30 10.31
CA GLU A 119 -2.25 2.70 11.50
C GLU A 119 -1.25 1.98 12.40
N ALA A 120 -0.29 1.25 11.81
CA ALA A 120 0.73 0.54 12.57
C ALA A 120 1.62 1.49 13.39
N PHE A 121 1.98 2.65 12.84
CA PHE A 121 2.77 3.66 13.55
C PHE A 121 1.97 4.48 14.57
N SER A 122 0.68 4.71 14.32
CA SER A 122 -0.23 5.46 15.20
C SER A 122 -1.37 4.57 15.68
N PRO A 123 -1.10 3.58 16.55
CA PRO A 123 -2.10 2.63 16.98
C PRO A 123 -3.27 3.33 17.67
N GLY A 124 -4.49 3.03 17.21
CA GLY A 124 -5.73 3.51 17.82
C GLY A 124 -6.55 4.47 16.96
N LEU A 125 -6.10 4.79 15.74
CA LEU A 125 -6.92 5.58 14.80
C LEU A 125 -8.04 4.73 14.17
N VAL A 126 -7.88 3.41 14.07
CA VAL A 126 -8.79 2.38 13.50
C VAL A 126 -9.21 2.62 12.04
N GLY A 127 -9.60 3.84 11.69
CA GLY A 127 -10.02 4.28 10.36
C GLY A 127 -9.00 3.95 9.28
N PRO A 128 -7.75 4.46 9.33
CA PRO A 128 -6.72 4.16 8.34
C PRO A 128 -6.52 2.65 8.16
N GLY A 129 -6.48 1.88 9.25
CA GLY A 129 -6.38 0.43 9.16
C GLY A 129 -7.52 -0.21 8.34
N VAL A 130 -8.76 0.12 8.66
CA VAL A 130 -9.95 -0.41 7.96
C VAL A 130 -9.98 0.03 6.49
N PHE A 131 -9.77 1.31 6.21
CA PHE A 131 -9.72 1.83 4.84
C PHE A 131 -8.58 1.21 4.04
N GLY A 132 -7.43 0.96 4.69
CA GLY A 132 -6.28 0.28 4.10
C GLY A 132 -6.62 -1.13 3.65
N VAL A 133 -7.24 -1.94 4.52
CA VAL A 133 -7.69 -3.30 4.18
C VAL A 133 -8.69 -3.29 3.02
N ILE A 134 -9.67 -2.37 3.03
CA ILE A 134 -10.66 -2.26 1.95
C ILE A 134 -9.97 -1.93 0.62
N MET A 135 -9.05 -0.96 0.61
CA MET A 135 -8.26 -0.61 -0.57
C MET A 135 -7.43 -1.78 -1.09
N LEU A 136 -6.82 -2.57 -0.19
CA LEU A 136 -6.11 -3.79 -0.59
C LEU A 136 -7.05 -4.83 -1.20
N ILE A 137 -8.24 -5.04 -0.65
CA ILE A 137 -9.22 -5.97 -1.22
C ILE A 137 -9.59 -5.55 -2.64
N PHE A 138 -9.90 -4.26 -2.86
CA PHE A 138 -10.17 -3.76 -4.22
C PHE A 138 -8.95 -3.88 -5.13
N GLY A 139 -7.76 -3.54 -4.64
CA GLY A 139 -6.51 -3.65 -5.38
C GLY A 139 -6.19 -5.08 -5.82
N PHE A 140 -6.36 -6.08 -4.95
CA PHE A 140 -6.16 -7.48 -5.32
C PHE A 140 -7.32 -8.07 -6.13
N PHE A 141 -8.55 -7.62 -5.91
CA PHE A 141 -9.71 -8.02 -6.72
C PHE A 141 -9.55 -7.55 -8.18
N ALA A 142 -9.04 -6.34 -8.38
CA ALA A 142 -8.71 -5.77 -9.69
C ALA A 142 -7.74 -6.62 -10.51
N LEU A 143 -6.89 -7.41 -9.84
CA LEU A 143 -5.91 -8.29 -10.48
C LEU A 143 -6.52 -9.60 -11.00
N GLY A 144 -7.73 -9.95 -10.58
CA GLY A 144 -8.38 -11.21 -10.95
C GLY A 144 -8.66 -11.36 -12.46
N PRO A 145 -9.26 -10.35 -13.12
CA PRO A 145 -9.50 -10.37 -14.56
C PRO A 145 -8.22 -10.22 -15.41
N LEU A 146 -7.11 -9.79 -14.81
CA LEU A 146 -5.87 -9.49 -15.52
C LEU A 146 -4.99 -10.76 -15.61
N ASP A 147 -4.26 -10.91 -16.72
CA ASP A 147 -3.25 -11.96 -16.92
C ASP A 147 -2.01 -11.69 -16.04
N THR A 148 -2.19 -11.85 -14.74
CA THR A 148 -1.20 -11.48 -13.74
C THR A 148 -0.12 -12.53 -13.57
N ASN A 149 1.10 -12.06 -13.28
CA ASN A 149 2.20 -12.92 -12.89
C ASN A 149 2.13 -13.18 -11.38
N PRO A 150 2.06 -14.46 -10.95
CA PRO A 150 2.05 -14.80 -9.53
C PRO A 150 3.26 -14.26 -8.75
N ALA A 151 4.43 -14.11 -9.40
CA ALA A 151 5.61 -13.53 -8.78
C ALA A 151 5.42 -12.04 -8.42
N GLY A 152 4.75 -11.28 -9.30
CA GLY A 152 4.43 -9.87 -9.04
C GLY A 152 3.51 -9.72 -7.83
N ILE A 153 2.45 -10.55 -7.75
CA ILE A 153 1.53 -10.59 -6.61
C ILE A 153 2.28 -10.94 -5.32
N ALA A 154 3.13 -11.97 -5.35
CA ALA A 154 3.91 -12.38 -4.18
C ALA A 154 4.82 -11.25 -3.67
N LEU A 155 5.43 -10.48 -4.58
CA LEU A 155 6.24 -9.32 -4.23
C LEU A 155 5.42 -8.16 -3.64
N LEU A 156 4.20 -7.91 -4.13
CA LEU A 156 3.30 -6.91 -3.53
C LEU A 156 2.88 -7.31 -2.11
N VAL A 157 2.55 -8.57 -1.88
CA VAL A 157 2.25 -9.08 -0.53
C VAL A 157 3.48 -8.97 0.37
N LEU A 158 4.65 -9.36 -0.14
CA LEU A 158 5.91 -9.22 0.60
C LEU A 158 6.20 -7.76 0.95
N ALA A 159 5.93 -6.81 0.04
CA ALA A 159 6.08 -5.39 0.29
C ALA A 159 5.24 -4.92 1.48
N ILE A 160 3.96 -5.28 1.51
CA ILE A 160 3.05 -4.95 2.62
C ILE A 160 3.57 -5.52 3.94
N ILE A 161 3.99 -6.79 3.94
CA ILE A 161 4.53 -7.45 5.13
C ILE A 161 5.79 -6.75 5.63
N LEU A 162 6.74 -6.44 4.75
CA LEU A 162 8.00 -5.76 5.10
C LEU A 162 7.75 -4.35 5.64
N LEU A 163 6.83 -3.60 5.02
CA LEU A 163 6.46 -2.25 5.47
C LEU A 163 5.84 -2.29 6.87
N VAL A 164 4.88 -3.18 7.11
CA VAL A 164 4.25 -3.35 8.44
C VAL A 164 5.26 -3.87 9.47
N ALA A 165 6.13 -4.81 9.09
CA ALA A 165 7.14 -5.38 9.97
C ALA A 165 8.21 -4.36 10.42
N GLU A 166 8.53 -3.36 9.60
CA GLU A 166 9.46 -2.27 9.96
C GLU A 166 9.05 -1.59 11.28
N VAL A 167 7.75 -1.43 11.52
CA VAL A 167 7.21 -0.81 12.74
C VAL A 167 7.54 -1.63 13.99
N PHE A 168 7.38 -2.95 13.91
CA PHE A 168 7.60 -3.85 15.05
C PHE A 168 9.07 -4.09 15.36
N VAL A 169 9.91 -4.14 14.31
CA VAL A 169 11.35 -4.37 14.45
C VAL A 169 12.07 -3.10 14.89
N ALA A 170 11.40 -1.95 14.88
CA ALA A 170 11.98 -0.65 15.22
C ALA A 170 13.31 -0.40 14.47
N GLY A 171 13.30 -0.80 13.19
CA GLY A 171 14.48 -0.89 12.34
C GLY A 171 15.06 0.47 11.96
N PHE A 172 16.27 0.44 11.40
CA PHE A 172 16.95 1.59 10.81
C PHE A 172 16.38 1.96 9.41
N GLY A 173 15.18 1.51 9.04
CA GLY A 173 14.59 1.70 7.72
C GLY A 173 14.88 0.60 6.69
N PHE A 174 15.52 -0.50 7.08
CA PHE A 174 15.95 -1.54 6.13
C PHE A 174 14.78 -2.36 5.57
N LEU A 175 13.83 -2.77 6.41
CA LEU A 175 12.61 -3.45 5.91
C LEU A 175 11.73 -2.46 5.15
N GLY A 176 11.71 -1.18 5.54
CA GLY A 176 11.04 -0.12 4.80
C GLY A 176 11.56 0.02 3.37
N ILE A 177 12.89 0.12 3.20
CA ILE A 177 13.53 0.16 1.87
C ILE A 177 13.27 -1.14 1.09
N GLY A 178 13.42 -2.30 1.75
CA GLY A 178 13.12 -3.60 1.14
C GLY A 178 11.67 -3.71 0.67
N GLY A 179 10.74 -3.17 1.46
CA GLY A 179 9.32 -3.10 1.13
C GLY A 179 9.03 -2.22 -0.08
N ILE A 180 9.67 -1.05 -0.17
CA ILE A 180 9.55 -0.17 -1.35
C ILE A 180 10.13 -0.86 -2.61
N ILE A 181 11.29 -1.51 -2.50
CA ILE A 181 11.88 -2.26 -3.62
C ILE A 181 10.95 -3.39 -4.05
N ALA A 182 10.42 -4.17 -3.10
CA ALA A 182 9.47 -5.24 -3.37
C ALA A 182 8.18 -4.69 -4.02
N LEU A 183 7.69 -3.51 -3.60
CA LEU A 183 6.51 -2.88 -4.19
C LEU A 183 6.77 -2.50 -5.66
N VAL A 184 7.92 -1.88 -5.95
CA VAL A 184 8.31 -1.50 -7.32
C VAL A 184 8.49 -2.73 -8.20
N LEU A 185 9.23 -3.74 -7.73
CA LEU A 185 9.44 -4.98 -8.48
C LEU A 185 8.13 -5.75 -8.67
N GLY A 186 7.26 -5.76 -7.67
CA GLY A 186 5.93 -6.37 -7.73
C GLY A 186 5.05 -5.70 -8.78
N GLY A 187 5.03 -4.36 -8.83
CA GLY A 187 4.32 -3.60 -9.85
C GLY A 187 4.89 -3.80 -11.27
N LEU A 188 6.22 -3.83 -11.42
CA LEU A 188 6.88 -4.08 -12.71
C LEU A 188 6.60 -5.48 -13.25
N LEU A 189 6.53 -6.48 -12.37
CA LEU A 189 6.28 -7.87 -12.75
C LEU A 189 4.79 -8.21 -12.75
N LEU A 190 3.89 -7.29 -12.40
CA LEU A 190 2.50 -7.60 -12.07
C LEU A 190 1.72 -8.24 -13.22
N ILE A 191 1.95 -7.74 -14.44
CA ILE A 191 1.30 -8.22 -15.66
C ILE A 191 2.30 -9.08 -16.43
N GLY A 192 1.88 -10.28 -16.84
CA GLY A 192 2.71 -11.20 -17.60
C GLY A 192 3.04 -10.66 -19.00
N ASP A 193 4.18 -11.09 -19.57
CA ASP A 193 4.60 -10.74 -20.94
C ASP A 193 3.76 -11.46 -22.04
N ALA A 194 2.58 -12.00 -21.69
CA ALA A 194 1.88 -12.97 -22.51
C ALA A 194 1.06 -12.39 -23.67
N SER A 195 0.77 -11.08 -23.67
CA SER A 195 0.00 -10.46 -24.76
C SER A 195 0.65 -9.17 -25.27
N VAL A 196 0.61 -9.01 -26.59
CA VAL A 196 1.17 -7.87 -27.33
C VAL A 196 0.46 -6.55 -26.96
N ASP A 197 -0.72 -6.67 -26.34
CA ASP A 197 -1.58 -5.57 -25.88
C ASP A 197 -1.80 -5.56 -24.35
N ALA A 198 -0.99 -6.30 -23.57
CA ALA A 198 -1.07 -6.24 -22.10
C ALA A 198 -0.76 -4.82 -21.64
N GLU A 199 -1.78 -4.10 -21.15
CA GLU A 199 -1.58 -2.85 -20.44
C GLU A 199 -0.74 -3.15 -19.19
N LYS A 200 0.52 -2.68 -19.19
CA LYS A 200 1.42 -2.82 -18.04
C LYS A 200 1.15 -1.68 -17.07
N VAL A 201 1.54 -1.89 -15.80
CA VAL A 201 1.59 -0.79 -14.84
C VAL A 201 2.52 0.30 -15.38
N SER A 202 1.98 1.50 -15.55
CA SER A 202 2.72 2.65 -16.05
C SER A 202 3.83 3.04 -15.10
N ILE A 203 4.94 3.54 -15.67
CA ILE A 203 6.07 4.06 -14.90
C ILE A 203 5.61 5.19 -13.95
N TRP A 204 4.63 5.99 -14.36
CA TRP A 204 4.07 7.05 -13.53
C TRP A 204 3.32 6.50 -12.32
N ALA A 205 2.48 5.47 -12.48
CA ALA A 205 1.81 4.83 -11.36
C ALA A 205 2.83 4.22 -10.37
N LEU A 206 3.89 3.58 -10.88
CA LEU A 206 4.99 3.06 -10.06
C LEU A 206 5.68 4.17 -9.25
N VAL A 207 6.06 5.26 -9.93
CA VAL A 207 6.76 6.40 -9.30
C VAL A 207 5.87 7.06 -8.25
N VAL A 208 4.59 7.29 -8.55
CA VAL A 208 3.64 7.90 -7.62
C VAL A 208 3.38 6.98 -6.42
N GLY A 209 3.06 5.71 -6.66
CA GLY A 209 2.76 4.74 -5.59
C GLY A 209 3.96 4.49 -4.68
N ALA A 210 5.12 4.15 -5.25
CA ALA A 210 6.34 3.93 -4.48
C ALA A 210 6.88 5.22 -3.84
N GLY A 211 6.72 6.35 -4.52
CA GLY A 211 7.11 7.67 -4.00
C GLY A 211 6.29 8.07 -2.77
N LEU A 212 4.97 7.90 -2.81
CA LEU A 212 4.08 8.16 -1.66
C LEU A 212 4.46 7.30 -0.46
N VAL A 213 4.62 5.99 -0.67
CA VAL A 213 5.06 5.07 0.39
C VAL A 213 6.44 5.47 0.92
N GLY A 214 7.38 5.79 0.04
CA GLY A 214 8.74 6.20 0.40
C GLY A 214 8.79 7.50 1.21
N VAL A 215 8.01 8.51 0.84
CA VAL A 215 7.90 9.77 1.59
C VAL A 215 7.40 9.52 3.00
N VAL A 216 6.40 8.66 3.17
CA VAL A 216 5.85 8.34 4.49
C VAL A 216 6.84 7.51 5.31
N VAL A 217 7.42 6.45 4.75
CA VAL A 217 8.45 5.65 5.44
C VAL A 217 9.62 6.52 5.89
N PHE A 218 10.13 7.40 5.02
CA PHE A 218 11.23 8.30 5.36
C PHE A 218 10.82 9.37 6.38
N GLY A 219 9.65 9.99 6.21
CA GLY A 219 9.09 10.98 7.13
C GLY A 219 8.93 10.42 8.54
N LEU A 220 8.31 9.24 8.67
CA LEU A 220 8.13 8.60 9.98
C LEU A 220 9.46 8.11 10.57
N GLY A 221 10.36 7.57 9.75
CA GLY A 221 11.70 7.18 10.18
C GLY A 221 12.49 8.36 10.76
N THR A 222 12.44 9.53 10.12
CA THR A 222 13.10 10.75 10.61
C THR A 222 12.47 11.28 11.90
N LEU A 223 11.14 11.28 12.01
CA LEU A 223 10.43 11.66 13.25
C LEU A 223 10.87 10.79 14.43
N ILE A 224 10.92 9.48 14.26
CA ILE A 224 11.36 8.54 15.31
C ILE A 224 12.83 8.73 15.64
N ALA A 225 13.69 8.92 14.63
CA ALA A 225 15.11 9.16 14.85
C ALA A 225 15.36 10.46 15.62
N VAL A 226 14.59 11.52 15.34
CA VAL A 226 14.64 12.79 16.07
C VAL A 226 14.14 12.61 17.50
N ASP A 227 13.01 11.93 17.70
CA ASP A 227 12.45 11.71 19.03
C ASP A 227 13.39 10.88 19.93
N ARG A 228 14.06 9.87 19.36
CA ARG A 228 15.10 9.09 20.06
C ARG A 228 16.36 9.88 20.38
N ARG A 229 16.67 10.92 19.60
CA ARG A 229 17.83 11.81 19.82
C ARG A 229 17.53 12.92 20.82
N LYS A 230 16.26 13.19 21.12
CA LYS A 230 15.93 14.07 22.23
C LYS A 230 16.40 13.36 23.52
N PRO A 231 17.29 13.98 24.31
CA PRO A 231 17.55 13.44 25.63
C PRO A 231 16.20 13.35 26.34
N LYS A 232 15.86 12.18 26.87
CA LYS A 232 14.70 11.98 27.74
C LYS A 232 14.94 12.72 29.06
N TRP A 233 15.04 14.04 29.00
CA TRP A 233 15.04 14.91 30.16
C TRP A 233 13.59 15.02 30.58
N SER A 234 13.16 14.03 31.36
CA SER A 234 11.79 13.99 31.84
C SER A 234 11.60 15.17 32.80
N PHE A 235 10.81 16.13 32.36
CA PHE A 235 10.17 17.13 33.21
C PHE A 235 9.24 16.49 34.26
N GLN A 236 9.05 15.16 34.18
CA GLN A 236 8.25 14.35 35.09
C GLN A 236 9.05 13.88 36.33
N ALA A 237 10.37 13.68 36.21
CA ALA A 237 11.23 13.35 37.33
C ALA A 237 11.33 14.55 38.31
N SER A 238 11.18 15.79 37.81
CA SER A 238 11.24 16.97 38.65
C SER A 238 10.04 17.20 39.56
N HIS A 239 8.85 16.69 39.18
CA HIS A 239 7.65 16.80 40.01
C HIS A 239 7.48 15.61 40.96
N GLY A 240 8.18 14.49 40.71
CA GLY A 240 8.03 13.26 41.49
C GLY A 240 8.75 13.27 42.84
N ILE A 241 9.68 14.19 43.07
CA ILE A 241 10.48 14.26 44.32
C ILE A 241 10.07 15.39 45.26
N VAL A 242 9.30 16.38 44.79
CA VAL A 242 8.83 17.49 45.64
C VAL A 242 7.83 16.94 46.66
N GLY A 243 8.04 17.24 47.95
CA GLY A 243 7.29 16.71 49.08
C GLY A 243 7.79 15.37 49.62
N LYS A 244 8.87 14.81 49.08
CA LYS A 244 9.48 13.57 49.60
C LYS A 244 10.58 13.87 50.62
N ALA A 245 10.69 12.97 51.59
CA ALA A 245 11.78 12.94 52.56
C ALA A 245 12.99 12.21 51.97
N GLY A 246 14.18 12.63 52.37
CA GLY A 246 15.45 12.03 52.02
C GLY A 246 16.51 12.30 53.06
N HIS A 247 17.77 12.05 52.72
CA HIS A 247 18.90 12.43 53.57
C HIS A 247 20.00 13.09 52.76
N ALA A 248 20.75 13.98 53.39
CA ALA A 248 21.94 14.58 52.83
C ALA A 248 23.01 13.50 52.61
N HIS A 249 23.44 13.33 51.36
CA HIS A 249 24.53 12.41 51.01
C HIS A 249 25.90 13.10 51.08
N SER A 250 25.94 14.42 50.91
CA SER A 250 27.08 15.27 51.23
C SER A 250 26.61 16.45 52.07
N ALA A 251 27.52 17.10 52.81
CA ALA A 251 27.21 18.38 53.43
C ALA A 251 26.76 19.40 52.36
N LEU A 252 25.69 20.14 52.63
CA LEU A 252 25.17 21.19 51.76
C LEU A 252 25.62 22.57 52.28
N SER A 253 26.53 23.22 51.57
CA SER A 253 26.94 24.62 51.84
C SER A 253 27.43 25.32 50.56
N PRO A 254 26.60 26.12 49.87
CA PRO A 254 25.13 26.11 49.85
C PRO A 254 24.55 24.97 49.00
N GLY A 255 25.39 24.25 48.24
CA GLY A 255 25.00 23.14 47.36
C GLY A 255 25.70 21.84 47.75
N GLY A 256 25.07 20.73 47.42
CA GLY A 256 25.56 19.38 47.71
C GLY A 256 24.71 18.32 47.01
N THR A 257 24.74 17.09 47.49
CA THR A 257 23.91 16.00 46.99
C THR A 257 23.03 15.40 48.08
N VAL A 258 21.81 15.04 47.72
CA VAL A 258 20.83 14.39 48.58
C VAL A 258 20.40 13.07 47.96
N MET A 259 20.01 12.12 48.79
CA MET A 259 19.45 10.84 48.38
C MET A 259 17.95 10.83 48.66
N VAL A 260 17.13 10.68 47.62
CA VAL A 260 15.66 10.63 47.69
C VAL A 260 15.20 9.43 46.87
N ASP A 261 14.41 8.53 47.46
CA ASP A 261 13.94 7.28 46.83
C ASP A 261 15.07 6.43 46.19
N ALA A 262 16.25 6.40 46.82
CA ALA A 262 17.45 5.72 46.32
C ALA A 262 18.04 6.32 45.02
N GLU A 263 17.66 7.54 44.66
CA GLU A 263 18.27 8.33 43.60
C GLU A 263 19.08 9.50 44.17
N LEU A 264 20.22 9.79 43.56
CA LEU A 264 21.16 10.83 44.00
C LEU A 264 20.90 12.12 43.21
N TRP A 265 20.52 13.18 43.92
CA TRP A 265 20.10 14.45 43.34
C TRP A 265 21.02 15.59 43.75
N SER A 266 21.30 16.50 42.83
CA SER A 266 21.92 17.79 43.17
C SER A 266 20.92 18.61 43.98
N ALA A 267 21.35 19.17 45.10
CA ALA A 267 20.48 19.92 45.99
C ALA A 267 21.14 21.17 46.54
N ARG A 268 20.31 22.11 46.98
CA ARG A 268 20.69 23.35 47.65
C ARG A 268 19.82 23.53 48.89
N ALA A 269 20.44 23.95 49.99
CA ALA A 269 19.71 24.23 51.21
C ALA A 269 18.83 25.49 51.08
N ALA A 270 17.59 25.40 51.54
CA ALA A 270 16.70 26.53 51.70
C ALA A 270 17.28 27.54 52.71
N ALA A 271 17.12 28.83 52.44
CA ALA A 271 17.59 29.93 53.30
C ALA A 271 19.10 29.97 53.62
N GLY A 272 19.94 29.18 52.94
CA GLY A 272 21.40 29.21 53.12
C GLY A 272 21.90 28.60 54.43
N VAL A 273 21.08 27.78 55.08
CA VAL A 273 21.44 27.02 56.28
C VAL A 273 22.34 25.84 55.88
N GLU A 274 23.45 25.62 56.58
CA GLU A 274 24.31 24.47 56.31
C GLU A 274 23.65 23.19 56.83
N ILE A 275 23.53 22.17 55.97
CA ILE A 275 22.99 20.85 56.33
C ILE A 275 24.14 19.86 56.32
N ALA A 276 24.35 19.15 57.43
CA ALA A 276 25.41 18.15 57.55
C ALA A 276 25.10 16.88 56.74
N GLU A 277 26.13 16.12 56.40
CA GLU A 277 25.97 14.81 55.79
C GLU A 277 25.20 13.87 56.74
N GLY A 278 24.23 13.12 56.20
CA GLY A 278 23.38 12.20 56.93
C GLY A 278 22.13 12.83 57.54
N THR A 279 21.99 14.16 57.55
CA THR A 279 20.79 14.84 58.08
C THR A 279 19.56 14.54 57.24
N SER A 280 18.42 14.30 57.90
CA SER A 280 17.13 14.08 57.24
C SER A 280 16.58 15.38 56.68
N ILE A 281 16.17 15.36 55.41
CA ILE A 281 15.71 16.54 54.67
C ILE A 281 14.35 16.32 54.02
N ASN A 282 13.63 17.41 53.79
CA ASN A 282 12.41 17.45 52.98
C ASN A 282 12.63 18.28 51.72
N VAL A 283 12.20 17.77 50.56
CA VAL A 283 12.28 18.49 49.29
C VAL A 283 11.09 19.45 49.17
N ILE A 284 11.35 20.75 49.29
CA ILE A 284 10.31 21.79 49.22
C ILE A 284 10.08 22.34 47.80
N GLY A 285 11.02 22.10 46.89
CA GLY A 285 10.91 22.59 45.52
C GLY A 285 12.05 22.16 44.63
N MET A 286 12.02 22.65 43.39
CA MET A 286 13.02 22.37 42.37
C MET A 286 13.35 23.66 41.61
N GLU A 287 14.63 23.96 41.50
CA GLU A 287 15.14 25.03 40.64
C GLU A 287 15.96 24.38 39.51
N GLY A 288 15.33 24.21 38.34
CA GLY A 288 15.92 23.47 37.23
C GLY A 288 16.16 22.00 37.56
N LEU A 289 17.43 21.62 37.74
CA LEU A 289 17.89 20.27 38.11
C LEU A 289 18.42 20.20 39.54
N THR A 290 18.19 21.23 40.35
CA THR A 290 18.64 21.31 41.74
C THR A 290 17.44 21.29 42.67
N ALA A 291 17.36 20.26 43.52
CA ALA A 291 16.33 20.16 44.55
C ALA A 291 16.58 21.22 45.63
N ILE A 292 15.53 21.93 46.02
CA ILE A 292 15.55 22.85 47.17
C ILE A 292 15.08 22.05 48.37
N VAL A 293 15.92 21.97 49.40
CA VAL A 293 15.68 21.10 50.56
C VAL A 293 15.79 21.87 51.88
N GLU A 294 15.03 21.46 52.88
CA GLU A 294 15.10 21.98 54.25
C GLU A 294 15.36 20.84 55.25
N SER A 295 15.91 21.17 56.42
CA SER A 295 16.11 20.19 57.49
C SER A 295 14.77 19.80 58.09
N SER A 296 14.54 18.49 58.23
CA SER A 296 13.31 17.97 58.87
C SER A 296 13.27 18.21 60.40
N GLU A 297 14.38 18.64 61.02
CA GLU A 297 14.46 18.87 62.47
C GLU A 297 13.88 20.21 62.94
N SER A 298 13.41 21.10 62.05
CA SER A 298 12.90 22.42 62.43
C SER A 298 11.42 22.48 62.85
N GLU A 299 10.68 21.36 62.86
CA GLU A 299 9.25 21.35 63.22
C GLU A 299 8.95 20.92 64.68
N GLU A 300 9.93 20.45 65.47
CA GLU A 300 9.68 19.99 66.85
C GLU A 300 9.73 21.09 67.94
N GLU A 301 10.07 22.35 67.61
CA GLU A 301 10.28 23.42 68.61
C GLU A 301 9.15 24.47 68.71
N LEU A 302 7.98 24.24 68.09
CA LEU A 302 6.86 25.20 68.08
C LEU A 302 5.57 24.76 68.79
N ASP A 303 5.56 23.61 69.46
CA ASP A 303 4.38 23.06 70.16
C ASP A 303 4.62 22.78 71.68
N GLU A 304 5.41 23.61 72.37
CA GLU A 304 5.40 23.71 73.85
C GLU A 304 4.90 25.07 74.38
#